data_AF-A0A9C6STL4-F1
#
_entry.id   AF-A0A9C6STL4-F1
#
_cell.length_a   1.000
_cell.length_b   1.000
_cell.length_c   1.000
_cell.angle_alpha   90.00
_cell.angle_beta   90.00
_cell.angle_gamma   90.00
#
_symmetry.space_group_name_H-M   'P 1'
#
loop_
_entity.id
_entity.type
_entity.pdbx_description
1 polymer ?
#
loop_
_entity_poly.entity_id
_entity_poly.type
_entity_poly.pdbx_seq_one_letter_code
_entity_poly.pdbx_strand_id
1 'polypeptide(L)'
;MSRIILYTALILVAQGISFAESAINEKATQETELDEQCSAYTYKSVKPFIDYIQHVKDGLEQCELKDKEVKELKEKIVHQEVKEAIIKELRARIDDLHSNLEFQKEIIHSQMLQSKSAVNCDELKFKIVFQNDKLEEYENQLHTLNETLDEKNASLLQWERNLREINQTLAERNNELVNENNNLKVCNTNVDKLKELNENSVCGGCIPGTNSIYVDGYGSFDVLIDNNTAGTGWIVIQQRIDGKEDFYRDWDTYLGGFGSFKGDFFLGLEKIHQLTNSTRHELLIHMKNFDGSISNLG
;
A
#
# COMPACT_ATOMS: atom_id res chain seq x y z
N MET A 1 -56.87 37.79 95.65
CA MET A 1 -56.71 36.64 94.74
C MET A 1 -55.72 37.06 93.65
N SER A 2 -54.67 36.27 93.45
CA SER A 2 -53.68 36.43 92.38
C SER A 2 -54.31 36.47 90.98
N ARG A 3 -53.63 37.14 90.04
CA ARG A 3 -53.12 36.66 88.72
C ARG A 3 -52.98 37.88 87.78
N ILE A 4 -51.76 38.33 87.43
CA ILE A 4 -50.84 37.88 86.33
C ILE A 4 -51.49 38.18 84.95
N ILE A 5 -50.94 39.02 84.05
CA ILE A 5 -49.82 38.77 83.09
C ILE A 5 -49.30 40.08 82.43
N LEU A 6 -47.96 40.17 82.35
CA LEU A 6 -46.97 40.74 81.38
C LEU A 6 -47.35 41.88 80.38
N TYR A 7 -46.48 42.81 79.94
CA TYR A 7 -45.04 42.77 79.55
C TYR A 7 -44.29 44.13 79.73
N THR A 8 -42.96 44.03 79.83
CA THR A 8 -41.86 45.04 79.87
C THR A 8 -41.41 45.53 78.47
N ALA A 9 -40.53 46.52 78.25
CA ALA A 9 -40.23 47.86 78.77
C ALA A 9 -39.05 48.41 77.94
N LEU A 10 -38.99 49.73 77.68
CA LEU A 10 -37.84 50.67 77.69
C LEU A 10 -38.23 51.92 76.86
N ILE A 11 -38.73 53.03 77.42
CA ILE A 11 -38.16 54.05 78.34
C ILE A 11 -37.12 54.93 77.59
N LEU A 12 -37.49 56.11 77.04
CA LEU A 12 -37.84 57.43 77.65
C LEU A 12 -36.57 58.31 77.81
N VAL A 13 -36.52 59.65 77.75
CA VAL A 13 -37.49 60.76 77.81
C VAL A 13 -36.93 61.94 76.99
N ALA A 14 -37.83 62.65 76.32
CA ALA A 14 -37.68 64.06 75.94
C ALA A 14 -38.16 64.95 77.08
N GLN A 15 -37.48 66.06 77.41
CA GLN A 15 -38.13 67.20 78.06
C GLN A 15 -37.48 68.50 77.58
N GLY A 16 -38.25 69.26 76.80
CA GLY A 16 -38.14 70.71 76.77
C GLY A 16 -39.11 71.30 77.78
N ILE A 17 -38.69 72.36 78.48
CA ILE A 17 -39.48 73.31 79.29
C ILE A 17 -38.66 74.61 79.24
N SER A 18 -38.98 75.56 78.36
CA SER A 18 -39.87 76.72 78.52
C SER A 18 -39.42 77.78 79.53
N PHE A 19 -39.17 78.99 78.99
CA PHE A 19 -39.53 80.31 79.52
C PHE A 19 -39.91 80.43 81.00
N ALA A 20 -39.15 81.20 81.76
CA ALA A 20 -39.60 82.44 82.38
C ALA A 20 -38.45 83.06 83.18
N GLU A 21 -37.96 84.23 82.76
CA GLU A 21 -37.69 85.27 83.75
C GLU A 21 -38.01 86.63 83.13
N SER A 22 -39.19 87.08 83.52
CA SER A 22 -39.73 88.40 83.32
C SER A 22 -38.89 89.44 84.04
N ALA A 23 -38.67 90.55 83.35
CA ALA A 23 -38.73 91.91 83.88
C ALA A 23 -38.22 92.13 85.32
N ILE A 24 -36.97 92.57 85.44
CA ILE A 24 -36.61 93.59 86.44
C ILE A 24 -36.59 94.91 85.69
N ASN A 25 -37.75 95.54 85.59
CA ASN A 25 -37.86 96.96 85.27
C ASN A 25 -38.24 97.71 86.55
N GLU A 26 -37.57 98.83 86.76
CA GLU A 26 -38.02 99.98 87.55
C GLU A 26 -38.43 99.77 89.01
N LYS A 27 -37.48 100.04 89.91
CA LYS A 27 -37.74 100.92 91.05
C LYS A 27 -36.48 101.65 91.50
N ALA A 28 -36.12 102.69 90.75
CA ALA A 28 -35.21 103.74 91.21
C ALA A 28 -35.42 105.00 90.37
N THR A 29 -36.56 105.67 90.55
CA THR A 29 -36.73 107.10 90.26
C THR A 29 -37.97 107.60 90.98
N GLN A 30 -37.80 107.92 92.26
CA GLN A 30 -38.50 109.05 92.85
C GLN A 30 -37.42 110.05 93.18
N GLU A 31 -37.01 110.82 92.18
CA GLU A 31 -36.45 112.17 92.31
C GLU A 31 -36.21 112.70 90.89
N THR A 32 -37.26 113.26 90.32
CA THR A 32 -37.20 114.19 89.18
C THR A 32 -38.17 115.31 89.48
N GLU A 33 -37.75 116.27 90.31
CA GLU A 33 -38.22 117.66 90.26
C GLU A 33 -37.30 118.59 91.08
N LEU A 34 -36.01 118.57 90.72
CA LEU A 34 -35.14 119.75 90.84
C LEU A 34 -34.12 119.85 89.69
N ASP A 35 -34.26 119.08 88.61
CA ASP A 35 -33.21 119.01 87.57
C ASP A 35 -33.72 119.10 86.11
N GLU A 36 -34.92 119.65 85.92
CA GLU A 36 -35.47 119.98 84.59
C GLU A 36 -34.82 121.21 83.92
N GLN A 37 -33.76 121.76 84.51
CA GLN A 37 -32.87 122.74 83.87
C GLN A 37 -31.44 122.24 83.66
N CYS A 38 -31.10 121.03 84.11
CA CYS A 38 -29.76 120.45 83.96
C CYS A 38 -29.66 119.47 82.76
N SER A 39 -30.78 118.88 82.31
CA SER A 39 -30.81 117.85 81.25
C SER A 39 -30.67 118.38 79.81
N ALA A 40 -30.97 119.66 79.53
CA ALA A 40 -30.82 120.24 78.19
C ALA A 40 -29.36 120.64 77.82
N TYR A 41 -28.54 120.97 78.83
CA TYR A 41 -27.12 121.31 78.64
C TYR A 41 -26.17 120.11 78.87
N THR A 42 -26.51 119.18 79.77
CA THR A 42 -25.69 117.99 80.04
C THR A 42 -25.88 116.88 79.00
N TYR A 43 -27.10 116.64 78.49
CA TYR A 43 -27.34 115.62 77.46
C TYR A 43 -26.61 115.93 76.15
N LYS A 44 -26.46 117.20 75.78
CA LYS A 44 -25.68 117.61 74.59
C LYS A 44 -24.19 117.29 74.74
N SER A 45 -23.68 117.31 75.99
CA SER A 45 -22.29 116.99 76.33
C SER A 45 -22.06 115.49 76.51
N VAL A 46 -23.08 114.74 76.95
CA VAL A 46 -23.00 113.30 77.28
C VAL A 46 -23.44 112.38 76.12
N LYS A 47 -24.30 112.84 75.21
CA LYS A 47 -24.77 112.06 74.05
C LYS A 47 -23.64 111.49 73.17
N PRO A 48 -22.56 112.23 72.84
CA PRO A 48 -21.42 111.66 72.12
C PRO A 48 -20.78 110.46 72.84
N PHE A 49 -20.78 110.47 74.17
CA PHE A 49 -20.27 109.35 74.98
C PHE A 49 -21.21 108.14 74.97
N ILE A 50 -22.53 108.34 74.97
CA ILE A 50 -23.50 107.23 74.85
C ILE A 50 -23.44 106.62 73.44
N ASP A 51 -23.39 107.45 72.40
CA ASP A 51 -23.22 106.98 71.01
C ASP A 51 -21.90 106.21 70.84
N TYR A 52 -20.83 106.67 71.51
CA TYR A 52 -19.55 105.95 71.58
C TYR A 52 -19.66 104.61 72.31
N ILE A 53 -20.33 104.55 73.46
CA ILE A 53 -20.54 103.29 74.20
C ILE A 53 -21.36 102.30 73.38
N GLN A 54 -22.39 102.77 72.68
CA GLN A 54 -23.21 101.91 71.81
C GLN A 54 -22.39 101.40 70.63
N HIS A 55 -21.58 102.26 70.00
CA HIS A 55 -20.67 101.86 68.93
C HIS A 55 -19.62 100.84 69.38
N VAL A 56 -19.05 101.01 70.59
CA VAL A 56 -18.14 100.05 71.20
C VAL A 56 -18.85 98.72 71.48
N LYS A 57 -20.11 98.75 71.91
CA LYS A 57 -20.92 97.56 72.15
C LYS A 57 -21.20 96.79 70.85
N ASP A 58 -21.66 97.47 69.81
CA ASP A 58 -21.91 96.86 68.50
C ASP A 58 -20.62 96.29 67.89
N GLY A 59 -19.49 96.98 68.09
CA GLY A 59 -18.15 96.49 67.71
C GLY A 59 -17.72 95.25 68.50
N LEU A 60 -18.08 95.15 69.78
CA LEU A 60 -17.81 93.98 70.63
C LEU A 60 -18.63 92.77 70.17
N GLU A 61 -19.93 92.95 69.89
CA GLU A 61 -20.79 91.90 69.32
C GLU A 61 -20.25 91.41 67.97
N GLN A 62 -19.73 92.32 67.14
CA GLN A 62 -19.09 91.95 65.87
C GLN A 62 -17.76 91.20 66.06
N CYS A 63 -16.97 91.56 67.08
CA CYS A 63 -15.77 90.81 67.46
C CYS A 63 -16.11 89.39 67.92
N GLU A 64 -17.16 89.22 68.73
CA GLU A 64 -17.59 87.88 69.19
C GLU A 64 -18.06 86.98 68.04
N LEU A 65 -18.75 87.54 67.05
CA LEU A 65 -19.14 86.80 65.84
C LEU A 65 -17.92 86.37 65.02
N LYS A 66 -16.97 87.28 64.81
CA LYS A 66 -15.71 86.96 64.12
C LYS A 66 -14.88 85.93 64.88
N ASP A 67 -14.87 85.96 66.20
CA ASP A 67 -14.17 84.95 67.01
C ASP A 67 -14.80 83.56 66.85
N LYS A 68 -16.13 83.47 66.73
CA LYS A 68 -16.81 82.20 66.40
C LYS A 68 -16.43 81.71 65.00
N GLU A 69 -16.42 82.59 63.99
CA GLU A 69 -16.00 82.24 62.63
C GLU A 69 -14.54 81.78 62.57
N VAL A 70 -13.64 82.47 63.27
CA VAL A 70 -12.22 82.09 63.37
C VAL A 70 -12.08 80.72 64.03
N LYS A 71 -12.88 80.41 65.05
CA LYS A 71 -12.86 79.10 65.70
C LYS A 71 -13.31 77.99 64.74
N GLU A 72 -14.39 78.21 63.98
CA GLU A 72 -14.87 77.25 62.98
C GLU A 72 -13.86 77.04 61.84
N LEU A 73 -13.22 78.12 61.37
CA LEU A 73 -12.18 78.04 60.35
C LEU A 73 -10.95 77.27 60.84
N LYS A 74 -10.55 77.45 62.11
CA LYS A 74 -9.45 76.67 62.72
C LYS A 74 -9.77 75.18 62.76
N GLU A 75 -11.00 74.81 63.14
CA GLU A 75 -11.44 73.41 63.12
C GLU A 75 -11.40 72.80 61.71
N LYS A 76 -11.82 73.57 60.69
CA LYS A 76 -11.72 73.16 59.27
C LYS A 76 -10.27 72.98 58.80
N ILE A 77 -9.35 73.86 59.21
CA ILE A 77 -7.92 73.75 58.88
C ILE A 77 -7.33 72.47 59.47
N VAL A 78 -7.61 72.16 60.74
CA VAL A 78 -7.15 70.92 61.37
C VAL A 78 -7.66 69.69 60.61
N HIS A 79 -8.94 69.70 60.20
CA HIS A 79 -9.49 68.62 59.39
C HIS A 79 -8.81 68.49 58.00
N GLN A 80 -8.41 69.62 57.41
CA GLN A 80 -7.67 69.66 56.14
C GLN A 80 -6.27 69.04 56.30
N GLU A 81 -5.56 69.35 57.38
CA GLU A 81 -4.23 68.79 57.68
C GLU A 81 -4.28 67.26 57.81
N VAL A 82 -5.32 66.72 58.46
CA VAL A 82 -5.54 65.27 58.55
C VAL A 82 -5.79 64.67 57.16
N LYS A 83 -6.58 65.32 56.31
CA LYS A 83 -6.80 64.86 54.92
C LYS A 83 -5.50 64.85 54.12
N GLU A 84 -4.66 65.88 54.27
CA GLU A 84 -3.37 65.94 53.59
C GLU A 84 -2.42 64.82 54.04
N ALA A 85 -2.41 64.50 55.34
CA ALA A 85 -1.64 63.38 55.87
C ALA A 85 -2.09 62.04 55.26
N ILE A 86 -3.41 61.80 55.18
CA ILE A 86 -3.96 60.58 54.55
C ILE A 86 -3.61 60.51 53.06
N ILE A 87 -3.71 61.63 52.33
CA ILE A 87 -3.34 61.68 50.91
C ILE A 87 -1.85 61.34 50.73
N LYS A 88 -0.98 61.83 51.60
CA LYS A 88 0.45 61.53 51.56
C LYS A 88 0.73 60.05 51.77
N GLU A 89 0.07 59.42 52.74
CA GLU A 89 0.15 57.98 53.00
C GLU A 89 -0.29 57.15 51.78
N LEU A 90 -1.45 57.49 51.21
CA LEU A 90 -1.99 56.80 50.04
C LEU A 90 -1.07 56.92 48.82
N ARG A 91 -0.47 58.10 48.60
CA ARG A 91 0.53 58.30 47.53
C ARG A 91 1.74 57.40 47.72
N ALA A 92 2.30 57.35 48.92
CA ALA A 92 3.43 56.46 49.22
C ALA A 92 3.09 54.99 48.95
N ARG A 93 1.86 54.56 49.29
CA ARG A 93 1.41 53.19 49.02
C ARG A 93 1.25 52.89 47.52
N ILE A 94 0.78 53.86 46.74
CA ILE A 94 0.69 53.73 45.27
C ILE A 94 2.08 53.57 44.66
N ASP A 95 3.06 54.35 45.11
CA ASP A 95 4.43 54.30 44.59
C ASP A 95 5.11 52.94 44.87
N ASP A 96 4.87 52.38 46.06
CA ASP A 96 5.33 51.03 46.44
C ASP A 96 4.69 49.94 45.55
N LEU A 97 3.38 50.01 45.33
CA LEU A 97 2.67 49.08 44.46
C LEU A 97 3.13 49.17 43.00
N HIS A 98 3.37 50.37 42.48
CA HIS A 98 3.92 50.56 41.13
C HIS A 98 5.32 49.96 41.00
N SER A 99 6.18 50.19 41.99
CA SER A 99 7.54 49.63 41.99
C SER A 99 7.52 48.10 41.98
N ASN A 100 6.63 47.48 42.77
CA ASN A 100 6.45 46.03 42.78
C ASN A 100 5.92 45.51 41.44
N LEU A 101 4.93 46.18 40.84
CA LEU A 101 4.40 45.81 39.53
C LEU A 101 5.50 45.83 38.47
N GLU A 102 6.34 46.87 38.46
CA GLU A 102 7.40 47.01 37.47
C GLU A 102 8.46 45.92 37.62
N PHE A 103 8.83 45.59 38.85
CA PHE A 103 9.72 44.48 39.14
C PHE A 103 9.15 43.13 38.67
N GLN A 104 7.86 42.88 38.89
CA GLN A 104 7.18 41.68 38.40
C GLN A 104 7.15 41.60 36.87
N LYS A 105 6.95 42.73 36.18
CA LYS A 105 7.02 42.79 34.71
C LYS A 105 8.39 42.37 34.19
N GLU A 106 9.46 42.89 34.80
CA GLU A 106 10.84 42.54 34.42
C GLU A 106 11.12 41.05 34.64
N ILE A 107 10.65 40.47 35.75
CA ILE A 107 10.75 39.02 36.00
C ILE A 107 10.03 38.24 34.89
N ILE A 108 8.76 38.56 34.62
CA ILE A 108 7.97 37.86 33.58
C ILE A 108 8.65 37.99 32.21
N HIS A 109 9.13 39.18 31.87
CA HIS A 109 9.83 39.43 30.61
C HIS A 109 11.11 38.57 30.50
N SER A 110 11.90 38.50 31.56
CA SER A 110 13.11 37.66 31.60
C SER A 110 12.78 36.16 31.47
N GLN A 111 11.72 35.67 32.13
CA GLN A 111 11.25 34.29 32.03
C GLN A 111 10.74 33.96 30.63
N MET A 112 9.99 34.89 30.02
CA MET A 112 9.53 34.78 28.64
C MET A 112 10.71 34.68 27.66
N LEU A 113 11.75 35.50 27.83
CA LEU A 113 12.94 35.48 26.97
C LEU A 113 13.69 34.14 27.09
N GLN A 114 13.84 33.60 28.30
CA GLN A 114 14.45 32.29 28.54
C GLN A 114 13.62 31.14 27.93
N SER A 115 12.29 31.21 28.03
CA SER A 115 11.40 30.19 27.43
C SER A 115 11.48 30.16 25.90
N LYS A 116 11.74 31.29 25.25
CA LYS A 116 11.84 31.40 23.78
C LYS A 116 13.10 30.74 23.21
N SER A 117 14.20 30.70 23.96
CA SER A 117 15.42 29.98 23.59
C SER A 117 15.40 28.49 23.96
N ALA A 118 14.45 28.05 24.80
CA ALA A 118 14.40 26.68 25.31
C ALA A 118 13.53 25.72 24.48
N VAL A 119 12.71 26.21 23.55
CA VAL A 119 11.93 25.33 22.67
C VAL A 119 12.81 24.86 21.53
N ASN A 120 13.17 23.58 21.56
CA ASN A 120 13.90 22.84 20.53
C ASN A 120 13.14 22.69 19.19
N CYS A 121 12.34 23.70 18.82
CA CYS A 121 11.37 23.64 17.73
C CYS A 121 12.07 23.49 16.37
N ASP A 122 13.24 24.10 16.21
CA ASP A 122 13.95 24.08 14.94
C ASP A 122 14.71 22.77 14.71
N GLU A 123 15.29 22.17 15.76
CA GLU A 123 15.89 20.82 15.66
C GLU A 123 14.82 19.75 15.41
N LEU A 124 13.66 19.87 16.09
CA LEU A 124 12.54 18.97 15.88
C LEU A 124 11.95 19.12 14.48
N LYS A 125 11.84 20.34 13.93
CA LYS A 125 11.43 20.56 12.54
C LYS A 125 12.39 19.88 11.57
N PHE A 126 13.70 20.04 11.76
CA PHE A 126 14.68 19.35 10.90
C PHE A 126 14.55 17.83 10.97
N LYS A 127 14.35 17.26 12.16
CA LYS A 127 14.12 15.81 12.31
C LYS A 127 12.84 15.35 11.62
N ILE A 128 11.76 16.11 11.73
CA ILE A 128 10.49 15.81 11.06
C ILE A 128 10.66 15.84 9.54
N VAL A 129 11.29 16.88 8.99
CA VAL A 129 11.54 16.99 7.55
C VAL A 129 12.39 15.80 7.07
N PHE A 130 13.49 15.51 7.75
CA PHE A 130 14.35 14.38 7.40
C PHE A 130 13.62 13.03 7.47
N GLN A 131 12.74 12.84 8.45
CA GLN A 131 11.94 11.62 8.56
C GLN A 131 10.89 11.53 7.44
N ASN A 132 10.28 12.66 7.05
CA ASN A 132 9.33 12.71 5.95
C ASN A 132 10.00 12.37 4.60
N ASP A 133 11.19 12.92 4.33
CA ASP A 133 11.94 12.57 3.11
C ASP A 133 12.25 11.07 3.06
N LYS A 134 12.60 10.49 4.21
CA LYS A 134 12.86 9.04 4.32
C LYS A 134 11.59 8.20 4.15
N LEU A 135 10.44 8.70 4.61
CA LEU A 135 9.15 8.05 4.39
C LEU A 135 8.79 8.04 2.91
N GLU A 136 8.97 9.17 2.22
CA GLU A 136 8.74 9.28 0.77
C GLU A 136 9.65 8.31 0.00
N GLU A 137 10.92 8.15 0.41
CA GLU A 137 11.81 7.16 -0.17
C GLU A 137 11.29 5.72 0.01
N TYR A 138 10.82 5.37 1.21
CA TYR A 138 10.25 4.04 1.46
C TYR A 138 8.94 3.80 0.69
N GLU A 139 8.10 4.81 0.52
CA GLU A 139 6.88 4.72 -0.29
C GLU A 139 7.22 4.45 -1.77
N ASN A 140 8.23 5.13 -2.31
CA ASN A 140 8.71 4.89 -3.68
C ASN A 140 9.28 3.48 -3.86
N GLN A 141 10.02 2.98 -2.86
CA GLN A 141 10.53 1.60 -2.87
C GLN A 141 9.39 0.58 -2.84
N LEU A 142 8.37 0.80 -2.01
CA LEU A 142 7.18 -0.05 -1.95
C LEU A 142 6.41 -0.04 -3.25
N HIS A 143 6.24 1.12 -3.88
CA HIS A 143 5.58 1.24 -5.18
C HIS A 143 6.32 0.42 -6.24
N THR A 144 7.64 0.59 -6.35
CA THR A 144 8.47 -0.15 -7.31
C THR A 144 8.35 -1.66 -7.06
N LEU A 145 8.41 -2.08 -5.79
CA LEU A 145 8.29 -3.48 -5.43
C LEU A 145 6.92 -4.05 -5.83
N ASN A 146 5.85 -3.28 -5.64
CA ASN A 146 4.50 -3.72 -6.00
C ASN A 146 4.33 -3.85 -7.53
N GLU A 147 4.90 -2.93 -8.31
CA GLU A 147 4.92 -3.06 -9.78
C GLU A 147 5.65 -4.33 -10.22
N THR A 148 6.84 -4.60 -9.64
CA THR A 148 7.57 -5.84 -9.97
C THR A 148 6.78 -7.08 -9.57
N LEU A 149 6.02 -7.03 -8.47
CA LEU A 149 5.15 -8.12 -8.04
C LEU A 149 4.02 -8.36 -9.05
N ASP A 150 3.40 -7.29 -9.55
CA ASP A 150 2.36 -7.37 -10.57
C ASP A 150 2.88 -7.96 -11.89
N GLU A 151 4.08 -7.57 -12.32
CA GLU A 151 4.75 -8.14 -13.50
C GLU A 151 5.04 -9.65 -13.33
N LYS A 152 5.52 -10.05 -12.15
CA LYS A 152 5.78 -11.46 -11.83
C LYS A 152 4.49 -12.26 -11.78
N ASN A 153 3.41 -11.70 -11.22
CA ASN A 153 2.09 -12.34 -11.18
C ASN A 153 1.51 -12.50 -12.59
N ALA A 154 1.63 -11.49 -13.45
CA ALA A 154 1.21 -11.58 -14.85
C ALA A 154 1.98 -12.68 -15.59
N SER A 155 3.29 -12.76 -15.38
CA SER A 155 4.13 -13.84 -15.92
C SER A 155 3.66 -15.21 -15.42
N LEU A 156 3.42 -15.36 -14.11
CA LEU A 156 2.93 -16.61 -13.52
C LEU A 156 1.61 -17.08 -14.17
N LEU A 157 0.64 -16.18 -14.31
CA LEU A 157 -0.64 -16.48 -14.96
C LEU A 157 -0.46 -16.91 -16.42
N GLN A 158 0.51 -16.33 -17.14
CA GLN A 158 0.85 -16.76 -18.48
C GLN A 158 1.44 -18.18 -18.48
N TRP A 159 2.35 -18.48 -17.56
CA TRP A 159 2.93 -19.82 -17.40
C TRP A 159 1.87 -20.87 -17.08
N GLU A 160 0.91 -20.56 -16.21
CA GLU A 160 -0.21 -21.45 -15.89
C GLU A 160 -1.10 -21.74 -17.11
N ARG A 161 -1.34 -20.75 -17.97
CA ARG A 161 -2.07 -20.94 -19.24
C ARG A 161 -1.31 -21.86 -20.18
N ASN A 162 -0.02 -21.62 -20.37
CA ASN A 162 0.81 -22.45 -21.24
C ASN A 162 0.85 -23.91 -20.74
N LEU A 163 0.97 -24.12 -19.42
CA LEU A 163 0.94 -25.46 -18.84
C LEU A 163 -0.40 -26.17 -19.09
N ARG A 164 -1.51 -25.44 -18.98
CA ARG A 164 -2.86 -25.97 -19.28
C ARG A 164 -2.97 -26.39 -20.74
N GLU A 165 -2.47 -25.57 -21.66
CA GLU A 165 -2.50 -25.85 -23.11
C GLU A 165 -1.64 -27.07 -23.47
N ILE A 166 -0.44 -27.18 -22.93
CA ILE A 166 0.42 -28.35 -23.11
C ILE A 166 -0.27 -29.61 -22.60
N ASN A 167 -0.84 -29.56 -21.40
CA ASN A 167 -1.54 -30.72 -20.82
C ASN A 167 -2.76 -31.13 -21.64
N GLN A 168 -3.52 -30.18 -22.18
CA GLN A 168 -4.63 -30.48 -23.09
C GLN A 168 -4.13 -31.15 -24.36
N THR A 169 -3.09 -30.60 -24.98
CA THR A 169 -2.47 -31.17 -26.20
C THR A 169 -1.96 -32.60 -25.95
N LEU A 170 -1.33 -32.84 -24.79
CA LEU A 170 -0.88 -34.18 -24.40
C LEU A 170 -2.04 -35.16 -24.24
N ALA A 171 -3.16 -34.72 -23.67
CA ALA A 171 -4.35 -35.56 -23.54
C ALA A 171 -4.92 -35.94 -24.92
N GLU A 172 -4.99 -34.97 -25.84
CA GLU A 172 -5.44 -35.18 -27.22
C GLU A 172 -4.52 -36.18 -27.95
N ARG A 173 -3.19 -35.98 -27.89
CA ARG A 173 -2.21 -36.90 -28.50
C ARG A 173 -2.24 -38.29 -27.91
N ASN A 174 -2.47 -38.41 -26.61
CA ASN A 174 -2.58 -39.72 -25.96
C ASN A 174 -3.84 -40.48 -26.45
N ASN A 175 -4.96 -39.78 -26.62
CA ASN A 175 -6.17 -40.39 -27.18
C ASN A 175 -5.96 -40.84 -28.64
N GLU A 176 -5.24 -40.06 -29.45
CA GLU A 176 -4.87 -40.44 -30.82
C GLU A 176 -3.99 -41.70 -30.84
N LEU A 177 -2.94 -41.75 -30.00
CA LEU A 177 -2.06 -42.92 -29.91
C LEU A 177 -2.83 -44.18 -29.48
N VAL A 178 -3.79 -44.05 -28.56
CA VAL A 178 -4.66 -45.18 -28.17
C VAL A 178 -5.50 -45.66 -29.36
N ASN A 179 -6.06 -44.73 -30.16
CA ASN A 179 -6.83 -45.07 -31.36
C ASN A 179 -5.96 -45.76 -32.42
N GLU A 180 -4.76 -45.24 -32.68
CA GLU A 180 -3.80 -45.86 -33.59
C GLU A 180 -3.40 -47.26 -33.14
N ASN A 181 -3.14 -47.44 -31.83
CA ASN A 181 -2.79 -48.75 -31.29
C ASN A 181 -3.94 -49.77 -31.41
N ASN A 182 -5.17 -49.33 -31.18
CA ASN A 182 -6.35 -50.17 -31.40
C ASN A 182 -6.48 -50.57 -32.87
N ASN A 183 -6.24 -49.64 -33.80
CA ASN A 183 -6.24 -49.94 -35.24
C ASN A 183 -5.14 -50.93 -35.63
N LEU A 184 -3.91 -50.74 -35.12
CA LEU A 184 -2.80 -51.66 -35.34
C LEU A 184 -3.12 -53.06 -34.80
N LYS A 185 -3.75 -53.17 -33.63
CA LYS A 185 -4.19 -54.46 -33.07
C LYS A 185 -5.16 -55.18 -34.01
N VAL A 186 -6.13 -54.46 -34.59
CA VAL A 186 -7.05 -55.02 -35.58
C VAL A 186 -6.30 -55.48 -36.83
N CYS A 187 -5.40 -54.64 -37.37
CA CYS A 187 -4.56 -55.00 -38.52
C CYS A 187 -3.73 -56.26 -38.25
N ASN A 188 -3.09 -56.37 -37.08
CA ASN A 188 -2.32 -57.55 -36.70
C ASN A 188 -3.20 -58.81 -36.68
N THR A 189 -4.40 -58.76 -36.09
CA THR A 189 -5.31 -59.92 -36.11
C THR A 189 -5.73 -60.33 -37.52
N ASN A 190 -5.86 -59.38 -38.45
CA ASN A 190 -6.18 -59.67 -39.85
C ASN A 190 -4.97 -60.24 -40.59
N VAL A 191 -3.76 -59.75 -40.31
CA VAL A 191 -2.51 -60.32 -40.84
C VAL A 191 -2.32 -61.76 -40.35
N ASP A 192 -2.58 -62.05 -39.08
CA ASP A 192 -2.47 -63.41 -38.54
C ASP A 192 -3.48 -64.35 -39.22
N LYS A 193 -4.74 -63.90 -39.42
CA LYS A 193 -5.73 -64.63 -40.22
C LYS A 193 -5.30 -64.82 -41.68
N LEU A 194 -4.65 -63.82 -42.29
CA LEU A 194 -4.13 -63.92 -43.65
C LEU A 194 -2.92 -64.87 -43.74
N LYS A 195 -2.07 -64.95 -42.71
CA LYS A 195 -0.98 -65.94 -42.63
C LYS A 195 -1.54 -67.36 -42.55
N GLU A 196 -2.56 -67.59 -41.72
CA GLU A 196 -3.25 -68.91 -41.66
C GLU A 196 -3.89 -69.30 -43.00
N LEU A 197 -4.37 -68.33 -43.80
CA LEU A 197 -4.90 -68.59 -45.14
C LEU A 197 -3.78 -68.76 -46.20
N ASN A 198 -2.62 -68.13 -45.99
CA ASN A 198 -1.47 -68.19 -46.90
C ASN A 198 -0.64 -69.47 -46.73
N GLU A 199 -0.60 -70.06 -45.52
CA GLU A 199 0.01 -71.39 -45.30
C GLU A 199 -0.68 -72.50 -46.10
N ASN A 200 -1.90 -72.26 -46.60
CA ASN A 200 -2.65 -73.18 -47.45
C ASN A 200 -2.62 -72.84 -48.95
N SER A 201 -1.94 -71.78 -49.39
CA SER A 201 -1.99 -71.34 -50.81
C SER A 201 -0.72 -70.73 -51.40
N VAL A 202 0.45 -70.94 -50.80
CA VAL A 202 1.74 -70.64 -51.44
C VAL A 202 2.54 -71.94 -51.51
N CYS A 203 3.13 -72.20 -52.68
CA CYS A 203 4.14 -73.24 -52.90
C CYS A 203 5.36 -72.95 -52.00
N GLY A 204 5.22 -73.29 -50.72
CA GLY A 204 6.22 -73.13 -49.69
C GLY A 204 7.33 -74.15 -49.90
N GLY A 205 8.51 -73.66 -50.21
CA GLY A 205 9.75 -74.43 -50.07
C GLY A 205 10.25 -75.07 -51.36
N CYS A 206 10.69 -74.26 -52.33
CA CYS A 206 11.75 -74.73 -53.22
C CYS A 206 13.06 -74.77 -52.43
N ILE A 207 13.36 -75.93 -51.84
CA ILE A 207 14.62 -76.22 -51.17
C ILE A 207 15.76 -75.94 -52.17
N PRO A 208 16.88 -75.29 -51.78
CA PRO A 208 18.00 -75.06 -52.68
C PRO A 208 18.50 -76.38 -53.28
N GLY A 209 18.72 -76.42 -54.60
CA GLY A 209 19.17 -77.61 -55.31
C GLY A 209 18.32 -77.97 -56.52
N THR A 210 18.47 -79.22 -56.99
CA THR A 210 17.74 -79.75 -58.14
C THR A 210 16.30 -80.08 -57.74
N ASN A 211 15.33 -79.39 -58.35
CA ASN A 211 13.90 -79.61 -58.14
C ASN A 211 13.20 -79.87 -59.47
N SER A 212 12.19 -80.73 -59.45
CA SER A 212 11.31 -80.92 -60.60
C SER A 212 10.18 -79.89 -60.54
N ILE A 213 10.08 -79.04 -61.55
CA ILE A 213 9.01 -78.04 -61.66
C ILE A 213 8.00 -78.48 -62.72
N TYR A 214 6.73 -78.10 -62.55
CA TYR A 214 5.67 -78.32 -63.53
C TYR A 214 5.37 -77.00 -64.25
N VAL A 215 5.41 -77.01 -65.58
CA VAL A 215 5.03 -75.88 -66.43
C VAL A 215 3.73 -76.23 -67.13
N ASP A 216 2.70 -75.39 -66.93
CA ASP A 216 1.37 -75.62 -67.48
C ASP A 216 1.42 -75.74 -69.02
N GLY A 217 0.84 -76.81 -69.55
CA GLY A 217 0.88 -77.14 -70.97
C GLY A 217 2.15 -77.80 -71.50
N TYR A 218 3.23 -77.90 -70.72
CA TYR A 218 4.53 -78.46 -71.17
C TYR A 218 5.05 -79.64 -70.34
N GLY A 219 4.49 -79.88 -69.16
CA GLY A 219 4.86 -81.01 -68.29
C GLY A 219 5.93 -80.64 -67.26
N SER A 220 6.59 -81.66 -66.69
CA SER A 220 7.58 -81.48 -65.62
C SER A 220 9.00 -81.77 -66.07
N PHE A 221 9.95 -80.96 -65.60
CA PHE A 221 11.37 -81.18 -65.79
C PHE A 221 12.19 -80.61 -64.62
N ASP A 222 13.41 -81.12 -64.50
CA ASP A 222 14.32 -80.74 -63.42
C ASP A 222 15.04 -79.43 -63.73
N VAL A 223 15.13 -78.58 -62.72
CA VAL A 223 15.83 -77.30 -62.73
C VAL A 223 16.70 -77.15 -61.49
N LEU A 224 17.76 -76.37 -61.59
CA LEU A 224 18.54 -75.93 -60.44
C LEU A 224 17.96 -74.61 -59.92
N ILE A 225 17.59 -74.56 -58.64
CA ILE A 225 17.12 -73.35 -57.99
C ILE A 225 18.22 -72.78 -57.11
N ASP A 226 18.60 -71.52 -57.40
CA ASP A 226 19.49 -70.72 -56.58
C ASP A 226 18.69 -69.80 -55.65
N ASN A 227 19.03 -69.85 -54.38
CA ASN A 227 18.44 -69.02 -53.33
C ASN A 227 19.45 -68.02 -52.72
N ASN A 228 20.71 -68.07 -53.14
CA ASN A 228 21.81 -67.35 -52.48
C ASN A 228 22.26 -66.10 -53.24
N THR A 229 22.26 -66.11 -54.57
CA THR A 229 22.87 -65.01 -55.35
C THR A 229 21.97 -63.78 -55.46
N ALA A 230 20.66 -63.97 -55.62
CA ALA A 230 19.72 -62.87 -55.89
C ALA A 230 18.38 -63.01 -55.13
N GLY A 231 18.40 -63.73 -54.00
CA GLY A 231 17.20 -64.08 -53.24
C GLY A 231 16.63 -65.44 -53.63
N THR A 232 15.45 -65.78 -53.11
CA THR A 232 14.83 -67.10 -53.34
C THR A 232 14.08 -67.19 -54.65
N GLY A 233 14.16 -68.33 -55.34
CA GLY A 233 13.31 -68.64 -56.50
C GLY A 233 13.93 -68.39 -57.88
N TRP A 234 15.26 -68.25 -57.96
CA TRP A 234 15.93 -68.10 -59.26
C TRP A 234 16.21 -69.46 -59.90
N ILE A 235 15.69 -69.67 -61.11
CA ILE A 235 16.02 -70.85 -61.91
C ILE A 235 17.32 -70.58 -62.67
N VAL A 236 18.32 -71.42 -62.45
CA VAL A 236 19.60 -71.34 -63.15
C VAL A 236 19.48 -72.03 -64.51
N ILE A 237 19.53 -71.24 -65.58
CA ILE A 237 19.46 -71.75 -66.96
C ILE A 237 20.82 -72.14 -67.55
N GLN A 238 21.89 -71.55 -67.02
CA GLN A 238 23.26 -71.77 -67.47
C GLN A 238 24.23 -71.47 -66.31
N GLN A 239 25.25 -72.31 -66.15
CA GLN A 239 26.30 -72.09 -65.14
C GLN A 239 27.68 -72.53 -65.64
N ARG A 240 28.71 -71.71 -65.38
CA ARG A 240 30.14 -72.06 -65.52
C ARG A 240 30.84 -71.89 -64.17
N ILE A 241 31.44 -72.96 -63.66
CA ILE A 241 32.20 -73.01 -62.40
C ILE A 241 33.63 -73.46 -62.67
N ASP A 242 33.82 -74.62 -63.31
CA ASP A 242 35.12 -75.30 -63.36
C ASP A 242 35.65 -75.57 -64.77
N GLY A 243 34.85 -75.29 -65.80
CA GLY A 243 35.27 -75.44 -67.20
C GLY A 243 35.38 -76.89 -67.67
N LYS A 244 34.86 -77.88 -66.91
CA LYS A 244 34.95 -79.29 -67.29
C LYS A 244 33.99 -79.72 -68.40
N GLU A 245 32.87 -79.01 -68.55
CA GLU A 245 31.90 -79.30 -69.61
C GLU A 245 32.26 -78.52 -70.88
N ASP A 246 32.28 -79.21 -72.02
CA ASP A 246 32.48 -78.56 -73.32
C ASP A 246 31.19 -77.89 -73.80
N PHE A 247 31.27 -76.58 -74.08
CA PHE A 247 30.15 -75.78 -74.60
C PHE A 247 30.19 -75.66 -76.13
N TYR A 248 31.23 -76.13 -76.82
CA TYR A 248 31.27 -76.15 -78.28
C TYR A 248 30.49 -77.36 -78.82
N ARG A 249 29.16 -77.24 -78.86
CA ARG A 249 28.23 -78.32 -79.20
C ARG A 249 27.37 -78.01 -80.43
N ASP A 250 26.78 -79.05 -81.01
CA ASP A 250 25.80 -78.93 -82.10
C ASP A 250 24.43 -78.44 -81.60
N TRP A 251 23.57 -78.10 -82.57
CA TRP A 251 22.24 -77.56 -82.31
C TRP A 251 21.36 -78.51 -81.48
N ASP A 252 21.37 -79.79 -81.83
CA ASP A 252 20.52 -80.79 -81.16
C ASP A 252 20.90 -80.95 -79.68
N THR A 253 22.19 -80.86 -79.36
CA THR A 253 22.67 -80.86 -77.97
C THR A 253 22.22 -79.60 -77.22
N TYR A 254 22.26 -78.42 -77.85
CA TYR A 254 21.76 -77.19 -77.24
C TYR A 254 20.24 -77.19 -77.06
N LEU A 255 19.51 -77.85 -77.96
CA LEU A 255 18.05 -77.98 -77.88
C LEU A 255 17.64 -78.74 -76.60
N GLY A 256 18.25 -79.90 -76.34
CA GLY A 256 17.95 -80.75 -75.19
C GLY A 256 18.63 -80.34 -73.87
N GLY A 257 19.72 -79.58 -73.95
CA GLY A 257 20.56 -79.21 -72.80
C GLY A 257 21.64 -80.26 -72.50
N PHE A 258 22.66 -79.86 -71.75
CA PHE A 258 23.83 -80.68 -71.45
C PHE A 258 24.54 -80.25 -70.17
N GLY A 259 25.47 -81.08 -69.70
CA GLY A 259 26.21 -80.87 -68.45
C GLY A 259 25.49 -81.37 -67.20
N SER A 260 25.95 -80.93 -66.03
CA SER A 260 25.48 -81.41 -64.73
C SER A 260 25.17 -80.25 -63.79
N PHE A 261 24.03 -80.31 -63.08
CA PHE A 261 23.65 -79.31 -62.07
C PHE A 261 24.64 -79.18 -60.90
N LYS A 262 25.62 -80.09 -60.76
CA LYS A 262 26.70 -79.99 -59.77
C LYS A 262 27.94 -79.23 -60.28
N GLY A 263 27.95 -78.80 -61.54
CA GLY A 263 29.09 -78.16 -62.20
C GLY A 263 28.63 -77.31 -63.37
N ASP A 264 29.37 -77.36 -64.47
CA ASP A 264 29.03 -76.62 -65.68
C ASP A 264 27.83 -77.27 -66.41
N PHE A 265 26.81 -76.47 -66.73
CA PHE A 265 25.64 -76.97 -67.47
C PHE A 265 24.90 -75.89 -68.26
N PHE A 266 24.05 -76.36 -69.17
CA PHE A 266 23.05 -75.58 -69.90
C PHE A 266 21.71 -76.31 -69.90
N LEU A 267 20.64 -75.64 -69.47
CA LEU A 267 19.34 -76.27 -69.22
C LEU A 267 18.69 -76.88 -70.48
N GLY A 268 18.95 -76.27 -71.63
CA GLY A 268 18.37 -76.63 -72.93
C GLY A 268 17.39 -75.58 -73.44
N LEU A 269 17.46 -75.28 -74.74
CA LEU A 269 16.64 -74.23 -75.35
C LEU A 269 15.15 -74.55 -75.30
N GLU A 270 14.77 -75.83 -75.43
CA GLU A 270 13.37 -76.22 -75.37
C GLU A 270 12.76 -75.89 -74.00
N LYS A 271 13.46 -76.23 -72.91
CA LYS A 271 13.01 -75.93 -71.54
C LYS A 271 12.98 -74.43 -71.26
N ILE A 272 13.98 -73.68 -71.73
CA ILE A 272 14.02 -72.20 -71.58
C ILE A 272 12.85 -71.56 -72.34
N HIS A 273 12.52 -72.06 -73.53
CA HIS A 273 11.35 -71.60 -74.29
C HIS A 273 10.05 -71.90 -73.54
N GLN A 274 9.90 -73.10 -72.98
CA GLN A 274 8.72 -73.47 -72.17
C GLN A 274 8.56 -72.54 -70.95
N LEU A 275 9.65 -72.25 -70.24
CA LEU A 275 9.65 -71.30 -69.11
C LEU A 275 9.21 -69.91 -69.56
N THR A 276 9.93 -69.32 -70.49
CA THR A 276 9.72 -67.93 -70.91
C THR A 276 8.39 -67.69 -71.63
N ASN A 277 7.78 -68.73 -72.23
CA ASN A 277 6.46 -68.63 -72.83
C ASN A 277 5.32 -68.78 -71.82
N SER A 278 5.55 -69.43 -70.66
CA SER A 278 4.52 -69.65 -69.65
C SER A 278 4.16 -68.39 -68.86
N THR A 279 5.17 -67.60 -68.47
CA THR A 279 5.01 -66.38 -67.68
C THR A 279 6.14 -65.38 -68.00
N ARG A 280 6.01 -64.12 -67.56
CA ARG A 280 7.08 -63.12 -67.70
C ARG A 280 8.21 -63.44 -66.71
N HIS A 281 9.44 -63.50 -67.22
CA HIS A 281 10.65 -63.76 -66.43
C HIS A 281 11.59 -62.56 -66.48
N GLU A 282 12.40 -62.40 -65.43
CA GLU A 282 13.56 -61.52 -65.39
C GLU A 282 14.83 -62.34 -65.61
N LEU A 283 15.83 -61.77 -66.28
CA LEU A 283 17.12 -62.41 -66.52
C LEU A 283 18.20 -61.69 -65.72
N LEU A 284 18.92 -62.44 -64.90
CA LEU A 284 20.09 -61.96 -64.18
C LEU A 284 21.35 -62.65 -64.69
N ILE A 285 22.37 -61.85 -65.05
CA ILE A 285 23.70 -62.38 -65.41
C ILE A 285 24.67 -62.03 -64.28
N HIS A 286 25.08 -63.07 -63.55
CA HIS A 286 26.06 -62.98 -62.48
C HIS A 286 27.42 -63.50 -62.95
N MET A 287 28.42 -62.62 -63.04
CA MET A 287 29.78 -62.98 -63.43
C MET A 287 30.78 -62.67 -62.32
N LYS A 288 31.71 -63.60 -62.10
CA LYS A 288 32.83 -63.46 -61.17
C LYS A 288 34.15 -63.51 -61.94
N ASN A 289 34.97 -62.48 -61.76
CA ASN A 289 36.30 -62.38 -62.36
C ASN A 289 37.30 -63.29 -61.64
N PHE A 290 38.44 -63.57 -62.29
CA PHE A 290 39.51 -64.39 -61.72
C PHE A 290 40.15 -63.80 -60.45
N ASP A 291 40.08 -62.47 -60.28
CA ASP A 291 40.53 -61.76 -59.07
C ASP A 291 39.49 -61.80 -57.92
N GLY A 292 38.33 -62.41 -58.17
CA GLY A 292 37.23 -62.53 -57.21
C GLY A 292 36.24 -61.37 -57.22
N SER A 293 36.44 -60.33 -58.03
CA SER A 293 35.48 -59.24 -58.18
C SER A 293 34.21 -59.71 -58.92
N ILE A 294 33.04 -59.20 -58.49
CA ILE A 294 31.73 -59.58 -59.02
C ILE A 294 31.18 -58.43 -59.86
N SER A 295 30.76 -58.73 -61.08
CA SER A 295 30.00 -57.81 -61.93
C SER A 295 28.60 -58.38 -62.17
N ASN A 296 27.57 -57.68 -61.67
CA ASN A 296 26.19 -58.00 -61.98
C ASN A 296 25.74 -57.14 -63.18
N LEU A 297 25.26 -57.76 -64.24
CA LEU A 297 24.52 -57.07 -65.30
C LEU A 297 23.04 -57.40 -65.10
N GLY A 298 22.25 -56.35 -64.87
CA GLY A 298 20.78 -56.39 -64.81
C GLY A 298 20.15 -55.69 -66.00
#